data_AF-A0A0K9GRJ5-F1
#
_entry.id   AF-A0A0K9GRJ5-F1
#
_cell.length_a   1.000
_cell.length_b   1.000
_cell.length_c   1.000
_cell.angle_alpha   90.00
_cell.angle_beta   90.00
_cell.angle_gamma   90.00
#
_symmetry.space_group_name_H-M   'P 1'
#
loop_
_entity.id
_entity.type
_entity.pdbx_description
1 polymer ?
#
loop_
_entity_poly.entity_id
_entity_poly.type
_entity_poly.pdbx_seq_one_letter_code
_entity_poly.pdbx_strand_id
1 'polypeptide(L)'
;MKEFQLNKLRYQKINSVDYLRAIEKSIMKKKRVRTLEEKITFKKFLKEHHSEEEIELMANELDLNTTNDSDYIKLVYSIVIPLVVSFFSIMSVVIVFFLNSDFQLAIKMAEAKQSYEQANALELLNSFLMMWLGALFTVFFSSRIWMKLLPRRKVLYLSILKSIKY
;
A
#
# COMPACT_ATOMS: atom_id res chain seq x y z
N MET A 1 -28.38 -1.57 21.63
CA MET A 1 -28.73 -1.18 20.24
C MET A 1 -30.04 -1.89 19.90
N LYS A 2 -31.05 -1.22 19.35
CA LYS A 2 -32.33 -1.90 19.06
C LYS A 2 -32.10 -2.91 17.91
N GLU A 3 -32.62 -4.13 18.00
CA GLU A 3 -32.50 -5.18 16.95
C GLU A 3 -32.82 -4.65 15.54
N PHE A 4 -33.80 -3.76 15.44
CA PHE A 4 -34.17 -3.07 14.20
C PHE A 4 -33.01 -2.31 13.54
N GLN A 5 -32.12 -1.69 14.32
CA GLN A 5 -30.94 -1.00 13.80
C GLN A 5 -29.85 -1.98 13.34
N LEU A 6 -29.77 -3.17 13.95
CA LEU A 6 -28.81 -4.20 13.58
C LEU A 6 -29.19 -4.85 12.25
N ASN A 7 -30.47 -5.17 12.07
CA ASN A 7 -31.01 -5.72 10.82
C ASN A 7 -30.88 -4.73 9.66
N LYS A 8 -31.12 -3.43 9.91
CA LYS A 8 -30.87 -2.39 8.90
C LYS A 8 -29.40 -2.33 8.46
N LEU A 9 -28.46 -2.56 9.37
CA LEU A 9 -27.03 -2.61 9.04
C LEU A 9 -26.64 -3.87 8.26
N ARG A 10 -27.30 -5.01 8.50
CA ARG A 10 -27.08 -6.25 7.73
C ARG A 10 -27.44 -6.07 6.26
N TYR A 11 -28.61 -5.51 5.97
CA TYR A 11 -29.09 -5.34 4.59
C TYR A 11 -28.40 -4.22 3.81
N GLN A 12 -27.76 -3.26 4.48
CA GLN A 12 -27.13 -2.11 3.82
C GLN A 12 -25.65 -2.31 3.48
N LYS A 13 -25.00 -3.36 4.00
CA LYS A 13 -23.55 -3.53 3.86
C LYS A 13 -23.23 -4.74 2.99
N ILE A 14 -22.47 -4.49 1.93
CA ILE A 14 -22.08 -5.48 0.92
C ILE A 14 -20.94 -6.38 1.42
N ASN A 15 -20.12 -5.92 2.37
CA ASN A 15 -18.92 -6.61 2.85
C ASN A 15 -18.87 -6.66 4.39
N SER A 16 -18.41 -7.79 4.92
CA SER A 16 -18.19 -8.03 6.36
C SER A 16 -17.34 -6.96 7.06
N VAL A 17 -16.33 -6.39 6.38
CA VAL A 17 -15.48 -5.31 6.93
C VAL A 17 -16.30 -4.06 7.25
N ASP A 18 -17.17 -3.66 6.32
CA ASP A 18 -17.96 -2.45 6.48
C ASP A 18 -19.12 -2.63 7.46
N TYR A 19 -19.63 -3.86 7.54
CA TYR A 19 -20.58 -4.27 8.56
C TYR A 19 -19.97 -4.17 9.96
N LEU A 20 -18.81 -4.79 10.21
CA LEU A 20 -18.12 -4.72 11.50
C LEU A 20 -17.69 -3.30 11.87
N ARG A 21 -17.28 -2.49 10.90
CA ARG A 21 -16.99 -1.07 11.11
C ARG A 21 -18.23 -0.27 11.50
N ALA A 22 -19.40 -0.61 10.95
CA ALA A 22 -20.65 0.03 11.32
C ALA A 22 -21.09 -0.37 12.75
N ILE A 23 -20.94 -1.65 13.10
CA ILE A 23 -21.17 -2.15 14.46
C ILE A 23 -20.20 -1.50 15.46
N GLU A 24 -18.92 -1.40 15.10
CA GLU A 24 -17.92 -0.74 15.96
C GLU A 24 -18.34 0.69 16.27
N LYS A 25 -18.75 1.45 15.24
CA LYS A 25 -19.22 2.82 15.41
C LYS A 25 -20.50 2.93 16.24
N SER A 26 -21.42 1.97 16.12
CA SER A 26 -22.68 2.00 16.86
C SER A 26 -22.49 1.68 18.34
N ILE A 27 -21.63 0.72 18.68
CA ILE A 27 -21.32 0.33 20.06
C ILE A 27 -20.45 1.38 20.74
N MET A 28 -19.38 1.81 20.07
CA MET A 28 -18.35 2.68 20.65
C MET A 28 -18.67 4.17 20.52
N LYS A 29 -19.90 4.54 20.16
CA LYS A 29 -20.35 5.94 19.97
C LYS A 29 -19.37 6.76 19.12
N LYS A 30 -19.01 6.25 17.93
CA LYS A 30 -18.01 6.81 17.00
C LYS A 30 -16.53 6.66 17.40
N LYS A 31 -16.19 6.09 18.57
CA LYS A 31 -14.80 5.74 18.89
C LYS A 31 -14.37 4.46 18.17
N ARG A 32 -13.05 4.27 18.02
CA ARG A 32 -12.46 3.06 17.44
C ARG A 32 -11.99 2.16 18.58
N VAL A 33 -12.22 0.86 18.47
CA VAL A 33 -11.63 -0.19 19.31
C VAL A 33 -10.11 -0.07 19.22
N ARG A 34 -9.50 0.14 20.38
CA ARG A 34 -8.06 0.29 20.60
C ARG A 34 -7.62 -0.45 21.85
N THR A 35 -8.37 -0.34 22.96
CA THR A 35 -8.00 -0.94 24.25
C THR A 35 -8.43 -2.40 24.35
N LEU A 36 -7.87 -3.14 25.31
CA LEU A 36 -8.26 -4.52 25.58
C LEU A 36 -9.74 -4.62 25.99
N GLU A 37 -10.19 -3.74 26.87
CA GLU A 37 -11.58 -3.69 27.34
C GLU A 37 -12.58 -3.42 26.20
N GLU A 38 -12.24 -2.53 25.27
CA GLU A 38 -13.05 -2.26 24.09
C GLU A 38 -13.14 -3.49 23.17
N LYS A 39 -12.04 -4.25 23.02
CA LYS A 39 -12.05 -5.50 22.24
C LYS A 39 -12.95 -6.54 22.90
N ILE A 40 -12.88 -6.69 24.23
CA ILE A 40 -13.73 -7.61 25.00
C ILE A 40 -15.20 -7.22 24.85
N THR A 41 -15.51 -5.93 24.97
CA THR A 41 -16.88 -5.42 24.80
C THR A 41 -17.42 -5.69 23.40
N PHE A 42 -16.61 -5.44 22.37
CA PHE A 42 -16.97 -5.71 20.99
C PHE A 42 -17.15 -7.22 20.72
N LYS A 43 -16.26 -8.06 21.26
CA LYS A 43 -16.36 -9.52 21.21
C LYS A 43 -17.66 -10.03 21.83
N LYS A 44 -17.98 -9.56 23.05
CA LYS A 44 -19.19 -9.94 23.77
C LYS A 44 -20.45 -9.57 22.98
N PHE A 45 -20.49 -8.37 22.41
CA PHE A 45 -21.60 -7.94 21.58
C PHE A 45 -21.80 -8.84 20.36
N LEU A 46 -20.72 -9.18 19.65
CA LEU A 46 -20.80 -10.06 18.48
C LEU A 46 -21.36 -11.44 18.85
N LYS A 47 -20.86 -12.03 19.96
CA LYS A 47 -21.33 -13.33 20.47
C LYS A 47 -22.81 -13.31 20.90
N GLU A 48 -23.30 -12.19 21.42
CA GLU A 48 -24.69 -12.05 21.87
C GLU A 48 -25.69 -11.86 20.71
N HIS A 49 -25.25 -11.37 19.54
CA HIS A 49 -26.14 -10.93 18.46
C HIS A 49 -25.93 -11.66 17.12
N HIS A 50 -25.01 -12.64 17.07
CA HIS A 50 -24.72 -13.42 15.86
C HIS A 50 -24.62 -14.89 16.21
N SER A 51 -25.07 -15.75 15.31
CA SER A 51 -24.83 -17.19 15.43
C SER A 51 -23.35 -17.51 15.18
N GLU A 52 -22.91 -18.68 15.64
CA GLU A 52 -21.53 -19.14 15.40
C GLU A 52 -21.24 -19.27 13.89
N GLU A 53 -22.22 -19.73 13.11
CA GLU A 53 -22.14 -19.84 11.65
C GLU A 53 -21.95 -18.47 10.98
N GLU A 54 -22.69 -17.45 11.41
CA GLU A 54 -22.56 -16.08 10.89
C GLU A 54 -21.19 -15.50 11.21
N ILE A 55 -20.68 -15.73 12.42
CA ILE A 55 -19.34 -15.30 12.84
C ILE A 55 -18.26 -15.97 12.00
N GLU A 56 -18.42 -17.27 11.72
CA GLU A 56 -17.52 -18.03 10.87
C GLU A 56 -17.53 -17.53 9.42
N LEU A 57 -18.71 -17.29 8.85
CA LEU A 57 -18.84 -16.74 7.49
C LEU A 57 -18.17 -15.38 7.38
N MET A 58 -18.39 -14.48 8.36
CA MET A 58 -17.72 -13.18 8.40
C MET A 58 -16.20 -13.31 8.51
N ALA A 59 -15.71 -14.24 9.33
CA ALA A 59 -14.29 -14.50 9.49
C ALA A 59 -13.65 -14.99 8.20
N ASN A 60 -14.30 -15.94 7.51
CA ASN A 60 -13.82 -16.48 6.23
C ASN A 60 -13.82 -15.42 5.13
N GLU A 61 -14.87 -14.59 5.03
CA GLU A 61 -14.91 -13.48 4.06
C GLU A 61 -13.78 -12.47 4.30
N LEU A 62 -13.48 -12.15 5.56
CA LEU A 62 -12.37 -11.28 5.95
C LEU A 62 -11.00 -11.89 5.63
N ASP A 63 -10.84 -13.19 5.84
CA ASP A 63 -9.60 -13.93 5.55
C ASP A 63 -9.34 -13.93 4.03
N LEU A 64 -10.35 -14.30 3.23
CA LEU A 64 -10.32 -14.24 1.76
C LEU A 64 -10.01 -12.83 1.24
N ASN A 65 -10.71 -11.81 1.75
CA ASN A 65 -10.48 -10.41 1.36
C ASN A 65 -9.13 -9.84 1.83
N THR A 66 -8.49 -10.43 2.84
CA THR A 66 -7.15 -10.00 3.27
C THR A 66 -6.08 -10.64 2.39
N THR A 67 -6.26 -11.92 2.04
CA THR A 67 -5.38 -12.65 1.13
C THR A 67 -5.41 -12.04 -0.28
N ASN A 68 -6.60 -11.79 -0.83
CA ASN A 68 -6.75 -11.19 -2.16
C ASN A 68 -6.08 -9.81 -2.28
N ASP A 69 -6.26 -8.94 -1.29
CA ASP A 69 -5.60 -7.63 -1.28
C ASP A 69 -4.07 -7.75 -1.26
N SER A 70 -3.54 -8.67 -0.44
CA SER A 70 -2.11 -8.94 -0.34
C SER A 70 -1.53 -9.41 -1.67
N ASP A 71 -2.23 -10.32 -2.34
CA ASP A 71 -1.78 -10.90 -3.60
C ASP A 71 -1.91 -9.91 -4.76
N TYR A 72 -2.98 -9.12 -4.80
CA TYR A 72 -3.12 -8.01 -5.75
C TYR A 72 -2.00 -6.98 -5.58
N ILE A 73 -1.68 -6.61 -4.35
CA ILE A 73 -0.58 -5.68 -4.03
C ILE A 73 0.77 -6.22 -4.49
N LYS A 74 1.06 -7.49 -4.19
CA LYS A 74 2.30 -8.15 -4.65
C LYS A 74 2.37 -8.15 -6.17
N LEU A 75 1.28 -8.49 -6.84
CA LEU A 75 1.20 -8.51 -8.30
C LEU A 75 1.48 -7.12 -8.88
N VAL A 76 0.82 -6.07 -8.38
CA VAL A 76 1.06 -4.69 -8.84
C VAL A 76 2.52 -4.28 -8.65
N TYR A 77 3.11 -4.49 -7.47
CA TYR A 77 4.53 -4.14 -7.25
C TYR A 77 5.48 -4.99 -8.08
N SER A 78 5.16 -6.28 -8.30
CA SER A 78 5.97 -7.16 -9.14
C SER A 78 6.00 -6.73 -10.60
N ILE A 79 5.03 -5.94 -11.06
CA ILE A 79 4.99 -5.37 -12.42
C ILE A 79 5.61 -3.97 -12.44
N VAL A 80 5.24 -3.10 -11.49
CA VAL A 80 5.67 -1.70 -11.46
C VAL A 80 7.17 -1.57 -11.20
N ILE A 81 7.73 -2.35 -10.27
CA ILE A 81 9.16 -2.24 -9.93
C ILE A 81 10.05 -2.57 -11.13
N PRO A 82 9.87 -3.71 -11.84
CA PRO A 82 10.66 -3.98 -13.04
C PRO A 82 10.51 -2.92 -14.13
N LEU A 83 9.29 -2.42 -14.38
CA LEU A 83 9.08 -1.37 -15.38
C LEU A 83 9.88 -0.10 -15.05
N VAL A 84 9.84 0.33 -13.79
CA VAL A 84 10.58 1.51 -13.31
C VAL A 84 12.09 1.26 -13.44
N VAL A 85 12.58 0.10 -12.98
CA VAL A 85 14.00 -0.26 -13.06
C VAL A 85 14.48 -0.32 -14.51
N SER A 86 13.74 -0.98 -15.40
CA SER A 86 14.07 -1.07 -16.82
C SER A 86 14.10 0.30 -17.49
N PHE A 87 13.12 1.16 -17.21
CA PHE A 87 13.10 2.53 -17.71
C PHE A 87 14.35 3.31 -17.26
N PHE A 88 14.67 3.27 -15.97
CA PHE A 88 15.86 3.95 -15.46
C PHE A 88 17.16 3.37 -16.03
N SER A 89 17.27 2.06 -16.20
CA SER A 89 18.43 1.43 -16.84
C SER A 89 18.61 1.88 -18.29
N ILE A 90 17.53 1.96 -19.08
CA ILE A 90 17.59 2.49 -20.45
C ILE A 90 18.05 3.95 -20.43
N MET A 91 17.50 4.77 -19.53
CA MET A 91 17.91 6.16 -19.39
C MET A 91 19.39 6.31 -18.99
N SER A 92 19.91 5.41 -18.13
CA SER A 92 21.35 5.38 -17.82
C SER A 92 22.20 5.16 -19.06
N VAL A 93 21.83 4.21 -19.92
CA VAL A 93 22.56 3.94 -21.17
C VAL A 93 22.54 5.16 -22.08
N VAL A 94 21.38 5.82 -22.21
CA VAL A 94 21.24 7.05 -23.01
C VAL A 94 22.14 8.16 -22.47
N ILE A 95 22.16 8.39 -21.15
CA ILE A 95 23.02 9.42 -20.54
C ILE A 95 24.49 9.13 -20.78
N VAL A 96 24.94 7.89 -20.59
CA VAL A 96 26.33 7.49 -20.85
C VAL A 96 26.70 7.72 -22.31
N PHE A 97 25.80 7.39 -23.24
CA PHE A 97 26.00 7.65 -24.67
C PHE A 97 26.13 9.14 -24.97
N PHE A 98 25.28 9.99 -24.40
CA PHE A 98 25.35 11.45 -24.55
C PHE A 98 26.67 12.01 -24.00
N LEU A 99 27.07 11.61 -22.79
CA LEU A 99 28.33 12.07 -22.18
C LEU A 99 29.56 11.63 -22.98
N ASN A 100 29.55 10.40 -23.52
CA ASN A 100 30.64 9.93 -24.36
C ASN A 100 30.69 10.70 -25.69
N SER A 101 29.54 11.00 -26.30
CA SER A 101 29.47 11.78 -27.55
C SER A 101 29.95 13.22 -27.32
N ASP A 102 29.54 13.84 -26.22
CA ASP A 102 29.98 15.18 -25.81
C ASP A 102 31.51 15.23 -25.58
N PHE A 103 32.06 14.22 -24.90
CA PHE A 103 33.50 14.09 -24.71
C PHE A 103 34.27 13.93 -26.03
N GLN A 104 33.77 13.11 -26.95
CA GLN A 104 34.38 12.95 -28.27
C GLN A 104 34.33 14.23 -29.11
N LEU A 105 33.23 14.99 -29.02
CA LEU A 105 33.11 16.29 -29.69
C LEU A 105 34.07 17.31 -29.09
N ALA A 106 34.21 17.36 -27.76
CA ALA A 106 35.15 18.24 -27.08
C ALA A 106 36.60 17.99 -27.55
N ILE A 107 37.01 16.71 -27.68
CA ILE A 107 38.34 16.36 -28.20
C ILE A 107 38.52 16.85 -29.64
N LYS A 108 37.57 16.57 -30.53
CA LYS A 108 37.66 16.97 -31.95
C LYS A 108 37.71 18.49 -32.13
N MET A 109 36.95 19.24 -31.32
CA MET A 109 36.94 20.71 -31.38
C MET A 109 38.24 21.30 -30.81
N ALA A 110 38.81 20.70 -29.77
CA ALA A 110 40.12 21.07 -29.26
C ALA A 110 41.24 20.83 -30.31
N GLU A 111 41.20 19.70 -31.01
CA GLU A 111 42.09 19.43 -32.16
C GLU A 111 41.92 20.47 -33.28
N ALA A 112 40.69 20.88 -33.56
CA ALA A 112 40.37 21.92 -34.54
C ALA A 112 40.67 23.35 -34.05
N LYS A 113 41.15 23.54 -32.81
CA LYS A 113 41.35 24.84 -32.14
C LYS A 113 40.09 25.71 -32.11
N GLN A 114 38.92 25.10 -32.08
CA GLN A 114 37.63 25.78 -31.96
C GLN A 114 37.14 25.73 -30.51
N SER A 115 36.43 26.78 -30.08
CA SER A 115 35.79 26.80 -28.78
C SER A 115 34.60 25.84 -28.74
N TYR A 116 34.55 24.96 -27.74
CA TYR A 116 33.42 24.08 -27.48
C TYR A 116 32.97 24.27 -26.04
N GLU A 117 31.65 24.42 -25.85
CA GLU A 117 31.05 24.46 -24.52
C GLU A 117 30.64 23.04 -24.15
N GLN A 118 31.41 22.45 -23.24
CA GLN A 118 31.17 21.06 -22.81
C GLN A 118 29.91 20.97 -21.95
N ALA A 119 29.15 19.88 -22.11
CA ALA A 119 28.01 19.64 -21.25
C ALA A 119 28.45 19.47 -19.78
N ASN A 120 27.65 20.02 -18.85
CA ASN A 120 27.92 19.89 -17.42
C ASN A 120 27.60 18.47 -16.94
N ALA A 121 28.56 17.54 -17.15
CA ALA A 121 28.41 16.12 -16.85
C ALA A 121 28.04 15.86 -15.38
N LEU A 122 28.57 16.68 -14.46
CA LEU A 122 28.35 16.53 -13.03
C LEU A 122 26.90 16.89 -12.64
N GLU A 123 26.34 17.92 -13.26
CA GLU A 123 24.93 18.31 -13.07
C GLU A 123 23.99 17.25 -13.64
N LEU A 124 24.24 16.75 -14.85
CA LEU A 124 23.46 15.66 -15.47
C LEU A 124 23.46 14.39 -14.61
N LEU A 125 24.63 13.97 -14.13
CA LEU A 125 24.77 12.80 -13.26
C LEU A 125 24.06 13.02 -11.91
N ASN A 126 24.18 14.21 -11.32
CA ASN A 126 23.49 14.53 -10.07
C ASN A 126 21.97 14.54 -10.24
N SER A 127 21.44 15.15 -11.31
CA SER A 127 20.01 15.12 -11.61
C SER A 127 19.50 13.69 -11.76
N PHE A 128 20.25 12.83 -12.46
CA PHE A 128 19.88 11.43 -12.64
C PHE A 128 19.93 10.62 -11.33
N LEU A 129 20.95 10.82 -10.52
CA LEU A 129 21.07 10.21 -9.19
C LEU A 129 19.90 10.64 -8.28
N MET A 130 19.52 11.92 -8.31
CA MET A 130 18.39 12.45 -7.55
C MET A 130 17.06 11.83 -8.00
N MET A 131 16.86 11.57 -9.30
CA MET A 131 15.69 10.84 -9.80
C MET A 131 15.64 9.40 -9.28
N TRP A 132 16.79 8.70 -9.26
CA TRP A 132 16.89 7.34 -8.69
C TRP A 132 16.56 7.29 -7.21
N LEU A 133 17.14 8.21 -6.42
CA LEU A 133 16.86 8.32 -5.00
C LEU A 133 15.39 8.67 -4.74
N GLY A 134 14.82 9.56 -5.55
CA GLY A 134 13.40 9.90 -5.50
C GLY A 134 12.51 8.68 -5.74
N ALA A 135 12.79 7.89 -6.78
CA ALA A 135 12.03 6.68 -7.09
C ALA A 135 12.11 5.64 -5.95
N LEU A 136 13.31 5.40 -5.40
CA LEU A 136 13.49 4.52 -4.23
C LEU A 136 12.70 5.00 -3.02
N PHE A 137 12.74 6.31 -2.76
CA PHE A 137 11.98 6.91 -1.68
C PHE A 137 10.48 6.74 -1.89
N THR A 138 9.96 6.97 -3.10
CA THR A 138 8.54 6.78 -3.42
C THR A 138 8.11 5.33 -3.21
N VAL A 139 8.87 4.35 -3.71
CA VAL A 139 8.57 2.92 -3.52
C VAL A 139 8.60 2.53 -2.04
N PHE A 140 9.58 3.03 -1.29
CA PHE A 140 9.69 2.76 0.15
C PHE A 140 8.51 3.34 0.93
N PHE A 141 8.12 4.60 0.64
CA PHE A 141 7.00 5.25 1.31
C PHE A 141 5.66 4.64 0.91
N SER A 142 5.44 4.34 -0.37
CA SER A 142 4.21 3.69 -0.83
C SER A 142 4.05 2.30 -0.20
N SER A 143 5.15 1.54 -0.11
CA SER A 143 5.20 0.24 0.57
C SER A 143 4.88 0.36 2.07
N ARG A 144 5.49 1.34 2.76
CA ARG A 144 5.21 1.64 4.18
C ARG A 144 3.75 2.04 4.42
N ILE A 145 3.18 2.88 3.57
CA ILE A 145 1.79 3.34 3.62
C ILE A 145 0.87 2.12 3.48
N TRP A 146 1.07 1.28 2.47
CA TRP A 146 0.24 0.11 2.25
C TRP A 146 0.35 -0.93 3.37
N MET A 147 1.55 -1.28 3.82
CA MET A 147 1.73 -2.23 4.93
C MET A 147 1.12 -1.74 6.25
N LYS A 148 1.13 -0.43 6.53
CA LYS A 148 0.62 0.10 7.81
C LYS A 148 -0.86 0.46 7.79
N LEU A 149 -1.42 0.95 6.67
CA LEU A 149 -2.76 1.55 6.67
C LEU A 149 -3.88 0.60 6.23
N LEU A 150 -3.61 -0.32 5.30
CA LEU A 150 -4.65 -1.19 4.72
C LEU A 150 -5.00 -2.41 5.59
N PRO A 151 -4.06 -3.23 6.10
CA PRO A 151 -4.41 -4.50 6.73
C PRO A 151 -4.82 -4.38 8.20
N ARG A 152 -4.40 -3.32 8.93
CA ARG A 152 -4.52 -3.27 10.40
C ARG A 152 -5.94 -3.48 10.94
N ARG A 153 -6.96 -3.02 10.20
CA ARG A 153 -8.36 -3.15 10.65
C ARG A 153 -8.98 -4.49 10.29
N LYS A 154 -8.70 -5.01 9.10
CA LYS A 154 -9.12 -6.36 8.70
C LYS A 154 -8.54 -7.39 9.66
N VAL A 155 -7.24 -7.30 9.95
CA VAL A 155 -6.55 -8.18 10.90
C VAL A 155 -7.10 -8.04 12.33
N LEU A 156 -7.40 -6.83 12.79
CA LEU A 156 -8.02 -6.61 14.09
C LEU A 156 -9.38 -7.34 14.18
N TYR A 157 -10.28 -7.09 13.23
CA TYR A 157 -11.60 -7.74 13.25
C TYR A 157 -11.49 -9.26 13.11
N LEU A 158 -10.64 -9.74 12.20
CA LEU A 158 -10.37 -11.16 12.02
C LEU A 158 -9.86 -11.81 13.32
N SER A 159 -8.95 -11.15 14.04
CA SER A 159 -8.44 -11.64 15.33
C SER A 159 -9.54 -11.74 16.39
N ILE A 160 -10.46 -10.77 16.42
CA ILE A 160 -11.60 -10.79 17.35
C ILE A 160 -12.57 -11.91 16.99
N LEU A 161 -12.94 -12.05 15.70
CA LEU A 161 -13.86 -13.09 15.24
C LEU A 161 -13.30 -14.50 15.47
N LYS A 162 -12.03 -14.75 15.09
CA LYS A 162 -11.38 -16.05 15.34
C LYS A 162 -11.31 -16.37 16.84
N SER A 163 -11.15 -15.37 17.71
CA SER A 163 -11.19 -15.57 19.17
C SER A 163 -12.59 -15.87 19.75
N ILE A 164 -13.66 -15.80 18.96
CA ILE A 164 -15.00 -16.22 19.42
C ILE A 164 -15.21 -17.71 19.17
N LYS A 165 -14.63 -18.23 18.08
CA LYS A 165 -14.68 -19.64 17.69
C LYS A 165 -13.70 -20.51 18.48
N TYR A 166 -12.54 -19.95 18.87
CA TYR A 166 -11.53 -20.58 19.75
C TYR A 166 -11.47 -19.85 21.10
#